data_AF-B5E9E6-F1
#
_entry.id   AF-B5E9E6-F1
#
_cell.length_a   1.000
_cell.length_b   1.000
_cell.length_c   1.000
_cell.angle_alpha   90.00
_cell.angle_beta   90.00
_cell.angle_gamma   90.00
#
_symmetry.space_group_name_H-M   'P 1'
#
loop_
_entity.id
_entity.type
_entity.pdbx_description
1 polymer ?
#
loop_
_entity_poly.entity_id
_entity_poly.type
_entity_poly.pdbx_seq_one_letter_code
_entity_poly.pdbx_strand_id
1 'polypeptide(L)'
;MKLILLALSLLLTIGSGKALGVDASICNPGGTVIYYPNGELKSCPLKDITLLSGVRCNMYAEAEFYELGTLKSCITRDFFYYEGLACNEYSTISFYTSGKLEGCVLATRVEVDGKICVDLQPIVLFENGRLKTCTAPR
;
A
#
# COMPACT_ATOMS: atom_id res chain seq x y z
N MET A 1 -29.88 -16.66 36.45
CA MET A 1 -28.98 -17.17 35.39
C MET A 1 -28.85 -16.18 34.22
N LYS A 2 -28.52 -14.90 34.49
CA LYS A 2 -28.35 -13.86 33.44
C LYS A 2 -26.96 -13.21 33.43
N LEU A 3 -26.12 -13.49 34.43
CA LEU A 3 -24.75 -12.96 34.51
C LEU A 3 -23.69 -13.82 33.82
N ILE A 4 -24.00 -15.08 33.47
CA ILE A 4 -23.03 -15.98 32.84
C ILE A 4 -22.95 -15.77 31.31
N LEU A 5 -23.99 -15.20 30.70
CA LEU A 5 -24.03 -14.91 29.25
C LEU A 5 -23.26 -13.65 28.86
N LEU A 6 -22.96 -12.74 29.80
CA LEU A 6 -22.20 -11.51 29.54
C LEU A 6 -20.67 -11.69 29.63
N ALA A 7 -20.20 -12.81 30.18
CA ALA A 7 -18.77 -13.11 30.28
C ALA A 7 -18.19 -13.75 29.00
N LEU A 8 -19.04 -14.21 28.08
CA LEU A 8 -18.61 -14.86 26.83
C LEU A 8 -18.39 -13.88 25.66
N SER A 9 -18.76 -12.61 25.82
CA SER A 9 -18.66 -11.58 24.78
C SER A 9 -17.36 -10.75 24.81
N LEU A 10 -16.39 -11.06 25.68
CA LEU A 10 -15.18 -10.24 25.87
C LEU A 10 -13.86 -10.96 25.55
N LEU A 11 -13.90 -12.13 24.89
CA LEU A 11 -12.70 -12.94 24.59
C LEU A 11 -12.34 -13.05 23.09
N LEU A 12 -13.03 -12.29 22.23
CA LEU A 12 -12.72 -12.12 20.81
C LEU A 12 -12.78 -10.61 20.58
N THR A 13 -11.73 -9.83 20.40
CA THR A 13 -10.65 -10.00 19.43
C THR A 13 -9.50 -9.04 19.80
N ILE A 14 -8.50 -9.51 20.54
CA ILE A 14 -7.16 -8.90 20.44
C ILE A 14 -6.31 -9.90 19.67
N GLY A 15 -6.69 -10.09 18.41
CA GLY A 15 -5.75 -10.57 17.42
C GLY A 15 -4.77 -9.44 17.19
N SER A 16 -3.77 -9.31 18.05
CA SER A 16 -2.48 -8.75 17.66
C SER A 16 -1.90 -9.71 16.64
N GLY A 17 -2.50 -9.76 15.45
CA GLY A 17 -1.87 -10.33 14.29
C GLY A 17 -0.61 -9.50 14.13
N LYS A 18 0.51 -10.02 14.66
CA LYS A 18 1.82 -9.73 14.10
C LYS A 18 1.58 -9.98 12.62
N ALA A 19 1.44 -8.91 11.85
CA ALA A 19 1.38 -9.02 10.41
C ALA A 19 2.59 -9.88 10.07
N LEU A 20 2.34 -11.09 9.57
CA LEU A 20 3.42 -11.97 9.15
C LEU A 20 4.19 -11.14 8.12
N GLY A 21 5.40 -10.74 8.50
CA GLY A 21 6.24 -9.92 7.65
C GLY A 21 6.37 -10.60 6.31
N VAL A 22 6.23 -9.82 5.24
CA VAL A 22 6.42 -10.33 3.88
C VAL A 22 7.84 -10.88 3.78
N ASP A 23 7.98 -12.13 3.37
CA ASP A 23 9.28 -12.79 3.19
C ASP A 23 9.63 -12.99 1.72
N ALA A 24 10.86 -13.45 1.45
CA ALA A 24 11.38 -13.58 0.10
C ALA A 24 10.67 -14.65 -0.76
N SER A 25 9.72 -15.41 -0.22
CA SER A 25 8.95 -16.39 -0.99
C SER A 25 8.09 -15.76 -2.11
N ILE A 26 7.80 -14.45 -2.04
CA ILE A 26 7.09 -13.72 -3.09
C ILE A 26 8.02 -13.19 -4.19
N CYS A 27 9.34 -13.27 -4.00
CA CYS A 27 10.31 -12.70 -4.91
C CYS A 27 10.55 -13.61 -6.13
N ASN A 28 10.80 -12.99 -7.28
CA ASN A 28 11.11 -13.66 -8.53
C ASN A 28 12.43 -14.45 -8.41
N PRO A 29 12.44 -15.77 -8.70
CA PRO A 29 13.67 -16.53 -8.77
C PRO A 29 14.67 -15.89 -9.74
N GLY A 30 15.90 -15.68 -9.29
CA GLY A 30 16.95 -15.02 -10.08
C GLY A 30 16.89 -13.48 -10.07
N GLY A 31 15.87 -12.89 -9.45
CA GLY A 31 15.83 -11.46 -9.15
C GLY A 31 16.72 -11.08 -7.96
N THR A 32 17.17 -9.83 -7.93
CA THR A 32 17.91 -9.29 -6.77
C THR A 32 16.97 -9.14 -5.59
N VAL A 33 17.30 -9.76 -4.46
CA VAL A 33 16.58 -9.58 -3.19
C VAL A 33 17.46 -8.78 -2.25
N ILE A 34 16.92 -7.67 -1.74
CA ILE A 34 17.61 -6.78 -0.80
C ILE A 34 16.96 -6.95 0.57
N TYR A 35 17.78 -7.02 1.61
CA TYR A 35 17.34 -7.13 3.00
C TYR A 35 17.79 -5.92 3.81
N TYR A 36 17.06 -5.65 4.88
CA TYR A 36 17.52 -4.78 5.95
C TYR A 36 18.56 -5.51 6.83
N PRO A 37 19.36 -4.79 7.64
CA PRO A 37 20.34 -5.41 8.54
C PRO A 37 19.72 -6.39 9.55
N ASN A 38 18.44 -6.24 9.88
CA ASN A 38 17.70 -7.14 10.75
C ASN A 38 17.24 -8.45 10.06
N GLY A 39 17.52 -8.61 8.77
CA GLY A 39 17.17 -9.79 7.97
C GLY A 39 15.78 -9.74 7.31
N GLU A 40 15.00 -8.68 7.52
CA GLU A 40 13.69 -8.53 6.88
C GLU A 40 13.82 -8.10 5.42
N LEU A 41 12.82 -8.50 4.62
CA LEU A 41 12.76 -8.16 3.20
C LEU A 41 12.63 -6.64 3.04
N LYS A 42 13.57 -6.05 2.29
CA LYS A 42 13.56 -4.62 1.95
C LYS A 42 12.97 -4.39 0.57
N SER A 43 13.44 -5.13 -0.43
CA SER A 43 12.90 -5.04 -1.78
C SER A 43 13.21 -6.27 -2.62
N CYS A 44 12.35 -6.55 -3.58
CA CYS A 44 12.63 -7.51 -4.65
C CYS A 44 11.65 -7.35 -5.82
N PRO A 45 12.01 -7.85 -7.02
CA PRO A 45 11.03 -8.05 -8.08
C PRO A 45 10.08 -9.19 -7.70
N LEU A 46 8.78 -9.00 -7.89
CA LEU A 46 7.77 -9.99 -7.55
C LEU A 46 7.74 -11.16 -8.55
N LYS A 47 7.53 -12.39 -8.09
CA LYS A 47 7.40 -13.56 -8.97
C LYS A 47 6.04 -13.63 -9.69
N ASP A 48 5.00 -13.16 -9.02
CA ASP A 48 3.60 -13.22 -9.43
C ASP A 48 2.89 -11.90 -9.09
N ILE A 49 1.69 -11.70 -9.64
CA ILE A 49 0.80 -10.62 -9.18
C ILE A 49 0.43 -10.90 -7.72
N THR A 50 0.82 -10.00 -6.82
CA THR A 50 0.72 -10.22 -5.36
C THR A 50 -0.17 -9.15 -4.73
N LEU A 51 -1.11 -9.55 -3.87
CA LEU A 51 -1.94 -8.62 -3.10
C LEU A 51 -1.17 -8.17 -1.84
N LEU A 52 -0.71 -6.91 -1.83
CA LEU A 52 0.06 -6.31 -0.74
C LEU A 52 -0.65 -5.05 -0.27
N SER A 53 -1.00 -4.97 1.03
CA SER A 53 -1.74 -3.84 1.61
C SER A 53 -3.02 -3.46 0.84
N GLY A 54 -3.71 -4.45 0.25
CA GLY A 54 -4.92 -4.22 -0.55
C GLY A 54 -4.65 -3.80 -2.01
N VAL A 55 -3.39 -3.63 -2.40
CA VAL A 55 -2.98 -3.33 -3.79
C VAL A 55 -2.56 -4.62 -4.49
N ARG A 56 -3.07 -4.85 -5.70
CA ARG A 56 -2.51 -5.88 -6.59
C ARG A 56 -1.25 -5.33 -7.23
N CYS A 57 -0.09 -5.75 -6.76
CA CYS A 57 1.21 -5.36 -7.30
C CYS A 57 1.59 -6.24 -8.49
N ASN A 58 2.15 -5.64 -9.53
CA ASN A 58 2.42 -6.30 -10.81
C ASN A 58 3.60 -7.28 -10.69
N MET A 59 3.48 -8.40 -11.39
CA MET A 59 4.56 -9.39 -11.52
C MET A 59 5.80 -8.77 -12.16
N TYR A 60 6.98 -9.25 -11.75
CA TYR A 60 8.32 -8.82 -12.17
C TYR A 60 8.69 -7.36 -11.89
N ALA A 61 7.77 -6.55 -11.37
CA ALA A 61 8.07 -5.21 -10.89
C ALA A 61 8.65 -5.26 -9.46
N GLU A 62 9.50 -4.29 -9.15
CA GLU A 62 10.05 -4.12 -7.79
C GLU A 62 8.93 -3.76 -6.81
N ALA A 63 8.89 -4.46 -5.69
CA ALA A 63 8.16 -4.05 -4.49
C ALA A 63 9.16 -3.65 -3.41
N GLU A 64 8.90 -2.53 -2.73
CA GLU A 64 9.67 -2.07 -1.58
C GLU A 64 8.83 -2.18 -0.31
N PHE A 65 9.49 -2.49 0.79
CA PHE A 65 8.89 -2.65 2.11
C PHE A 65 9.62 -1.80 3.14
N TYR A 66 8.92 -1.44 4.20
CA TYR A 66 9.53 -0.93 5.43
C TYR A 66 10.09 -2.08 6.29
N GLU A 67 10.93 -1.78 7.29
CA GLU A 67 11.50 -2.72 8.31
C GLU A 67 10.44 -3.40 9.22
N LEU A 68 9.20 -3.55 8.79
CA LEU A 68 8.19 -4.36 9.46
C LEU A 68 7.33 -5.14 8.44
N GLY A 69 7.80 -5.21 7.18
CA GLY A 69 7.11 -5.89 6.09
C GLY A 69 5.91 -5.12 5.50
N THR A 70 5.58 -3.93 6.02
CA THR A 70 4.55 -3.08 5.42
C THR A 70 4.98 -2.61 4.04
N LEU A 71 4.10 -2.72 3.04
CA LEU A 71 4.35 -2.22 1.69
C LEU A 71 4.68 -0.72 1.73
N LYS A 72 5.81 -0.36 1.14
CA LYS A 72 6.22 1.03 0.92
C LYS A 72 5.85 1.48 -0.48
N SER A 73 6.14 0.68 -1.50
CA SER A 73 5.77 0.98 -2.88
C SER A 73 5.73 -0.27 -3.75
N CYS A 74 4.95 -0.22 -4.82
CA CYS A 74 5.04 -1.17 -5.93
C CYS A 74 4.49 -0.54 -7.22
N ILE A 75 4.56 -1.29 -8.32
CA ILE A 75 3.82 -0.97 -9.55
C ILE A 75 2.47 -1.67 -9.47
N THR A 76 1.37 -0.94 -9.63
CA THR A 76 0.01 -1.48 -9.62
C THR A 76 -0.22 -2.40 -10.84
N ARG A 77 -1.02 -3.45 -10.67
CA ARG A 77 -1.51 -4.28 -11.77
C ARG A 77 -2.85 -3.76 -12.32
N ASP A 78 -3.72 -3.31 -11.42
CA ASP A 78 -5.05 -2.78 -11.74
C ASP A 78 -5.22 -1.40 -11.10
N PHE A 79 -6.33 -0.73 -11.40
CA PHE A 79 -6.73 0.47 -10.69
C PHE A 79 -6.84 0.22 -9.19
N PHE A 80 -6.38 1.16 -8.39
CA PHE A 80 -6.51 1.13 -6.94
C PHE A 80 -7.35 2.32 -6.46
N TYR A 81 -8.36 2.05 -5.65
CA TYR A 81 -9.29 3.07 -5.15
C TYR A 81 -9.03 3.34 -3.67
N TYR A 82 -8.79 4.60 -3.32
CA TYR A 82 -8.49 5.02 -1.96
C TYR A 82 -9.16 6.36 -1.67
N GLU A 83 -10.12 6.37 -0.74
CA GLU A 83 -10.78 7.61 -0.24
C GLU A 83 -11.24 8.58 -1.34
N GLY A 84 -11.80 8.05 -2.43
CA GLY A 84 -12.29 8.84 -3.57
C GLY A 84 -11.24 9.14 -4.66
N LEU A 85 -9.99 8.74 -4.46
CA LEU A 85 -8.95 8.75 -5.48
C LEU A 85 -8.95 7.44 -6.27
N ALA A 86 -8.80 7.55 -7.58
CA ALA A 86 -8.51 6.42 -8.46
C ALA A 86 -7.04 6.51 -8.90
N CYS A 87 -6.22 5.57 -8.43
CA CYS A 87 -4.84 5.40 -8.84
C CYS A 87 -4.78 4.51 -10.08
N ASN A 88 -3.95 4.89 -11.05
CA ASN A 88 -3.83 4.25 -12.34
C ASN A 88 -3.23 2.84 -12.22
N GLU A 89 -3.61 1.96 -13.14
CA GLU A 89 -2.93 0.67 -13.34
C GLU A 89 -1.54 0.84 -13.95
N TYR A 90 -0.69 -0.18 -13.82
CA TYR A 90 0.69 -0.20 -14.35
C TYR A 90 1.54 1.00 -13.95
N SER A 91 1.26 1.59 -12.78
CA SER A 91 1.87 2.83 -12.33
C SER A 91 2.36 2.70 -10.89
N THR A 92 3.32 3.55 -10.50
CA THR A 92 3.83 3.57 -9.13
C THR A 92 2.77 4.02 -8.14
N ILE A 93 2.68 3.32 -7.02
CA ILE A 93 1.94 3.70 -5.83
C ILE A 93 2.87 3.62 -4.61
N SER A 94 2.74 4.55 -3.67
CA SER A 94 3.51 4.54 -2.42
C SER A 94 2.63 4.81 -1.19
N PHE A 95 3.09 4.29 -0.06
CA PHE A 95 2.41 4.34 1.23
C PHE A 95 3.35 4.81 2.31
N TYR A 96 2.78 5.46 3.32
CA TYR A 96 3.44 5.67 4.60
C TYR A 96 3.54 4.37 5.38
N THR A 97 4.39 4.35 6.41
CA THR A 97 4.56 3.19 7.31
C THR A 97 3.26 2.82 8.05
N SER A 98 2.34 3.78 8.24
CA SER A 98 0.99 3.51 8.74
C SER A 98 0.08 2.74 7.77
N GLY A 99 0.49 2.56 6.52
CA GLY A 99 -0.31 1.97 5.45
C GLY A 99 -1.22 2.97 4.73
N LYS A 100 -1.20 4.25 5.12
CA LYS A 100 -1.94 5.30 4.41
C LYS A 100 -1.28 5.67 3.08
N LEU A 101 -2.08 6.03 2.09
CA LEU A 101 -1.59 6.43 0.78
C LEU A 101 -0.68 7.67 0.91
N GLU A 102 0.54 7.56 0.40
CA GLU A 102 1.45 8.69 0.24
C GLU A 102 1.30 9.31 -1.15
N GLY A 103 1.21 8.49 -2.19
CA GLY A 103 1.04 9.00 -3.54
C GLY A 103 0.81 7.91 -4.58
N CYS A 104 0.28 8.33 -5.72
CA CYS A 104 0.12 7.47 -6.89
C CYS A 104 0.00 8.33 -8.17
N VAL A 105 0.04 7.68 -9.33
CA VAL A 105 -0.39 8.31 -10.58
C VAL A 105 -1.92 8.26 -10.64
N LEU A 106 -2.57 9.41 -10.85
CA LEU A 106 -4.02 9.48 -10.95
C LEU A 106 -4.54 8.85 -12.24
N ALA A 107 -5.61 8.07 -12.15
CA ALA A 107 -6.35 7.54 -13.30
C ALA A 107 -7.33 8.57 -13.88
N THR A 108 -7.84 9.45 -13.02
CA THR A 108 -8.87 10.43 -13.37
C THR A 108 -8.54 11.78 -12.76
N ARG A 109 -9.01 12.84 -13.41
CA ARG A 109 -9.02 14.18 -12.82
C ARG A 109 -9.85 14.16 -11.53
N VAL A 110 -9.35 14.82 -10.49
CA VAL A 110 -10.00 14.86 -9.18
C VAL A 110 -9.77 16.22 -8.50
N GLU A 111 -10.74 16.66 -7.70
CA GLU A 111 -10.57 17.82 -6.82
C GLU A 111 -10.22 17.35 -5.41
N VAL A 112 -9.10 17.84 -4.86
CA VAL A 112 -8.64 17.53 -3.50
C VAL A 112 -8.25 18.85 -2.83
N ASP A 113 -8.78 19.10 -1.63
CA ASP A 113 -8.55 20.35 -0.88
C ASP A 113 -8.79 21.63 -1.72
N GLY A 114 -9.83 21.62 -2.57
CA GLY A 114 -10.19 22.75 -3.44
C GLY A 114 -9.25 22.96 -4.63
N LYS A 115 -8.36 22.01 -4.93
CA LYS A 115 -7.46 22.04 -6.10
C LYS A 115 -7.77 20.91 -7.05
N ILE A 116 -7.86 21.24 -8.34
CA ILE A 116 -8.00 20.26 -9.41
C ILE A 116 -6.63 19.65 -9.71
N CYS A 117 -6.52 18.33 -9.58
CA CYS A 117 -5.38 17.53 -9.96
C CYS A 117 -5.69 16.80 -11.27
N VAL A 118 -4.78 16.85 -12.24
CA VAL A 118 -4.98 16.21 -13.55
C VAL A 118 -4.68 14.72 -13.51
N ASP A 119 -5.38 13.98 -14.38
CA ASP A 119 -5.15 12.57 -14.65
C ASP A 119 -3.76 12.30 -15.26
N LEU A 120 -3.32 11.05 -15.15
CA LEU A 120 -2.03 10.55 -15.62
C LEU A 120 -0.82 11.32 -15.07
N GLN A 121 -0.99 11.98 -13.94
CA GLN A 121 0.05 12.71 -13.22
C GLN A 121 0.12 12.27 -11.76
N PRO A 122 1.29 12.39 -11.12
CA PRO A 122 1.43 12.07 -9.71
C PRO A 122 0.59 13.00 -8.82
N ILE A 123 -0.04 12.40 -7.82
CA ILE A 123 -0.53 13.09 -6.61
C ILE A 123 0.32 12.63 -5.42
N VAL A 124 0.62 13.56 -4.53
CA VAL A 124 1.25 13.26 -3.24
C VAL A 124 0.38 13.87 -2.15
N LEU A 125 0.12 13.09 -1.12
CA LEU A 125 -0.65 13.45 0.06
C LEU A 125 0.27 13.58 1.27
N PHE A 126 -0.21 14.25 2.30
CA PHE A 126 0.29 14.07 3.65
C PHE A 126 -0.35 12.83 4.27
N GLU A 127 0.24 12.28 5.33
CA GLU A 127 -0.29 11.11 6.04
C GLU A 127 -1.65 11.35 6.71
N ASN A 128 -2.11 12.61 6.81
CA ASN A 128 -3.48 12.94 7.23
C ASN A 128 -4.48 12.97 6.07
N GLY A 129 -4.08 12.56 4.85
CA GLY A 129 -4.92 12.53 3.65
C GLY A 129 -5.01 13.85 2.89
N ARG A 130 -4.45 14.94 3.43
CA ARG A 130 -4.48 16.26 2.79
C ARG A 130 -3.55 16.34 1.59
N LEU A 131 -3.89 17.19 0.62
CA LEU A 131 -3.08 17.38 -0.57
C LEU A 131 -1.74 18.01 -0.21
N LYS A 132 -0.63 17.35 -0.57
CA LYS A 132 0.72 17.89 -0.49
C LYS A 132 1.12 18.54 -1.82
N THR A 133 1.00 17.80 -2.92
CA THR A 133 1.25 18.34 -4.27
C THR A 133 0.53 17.52 -5.34
N CYS A 134 0.15 18.17 -6.44
CA CYS A 134 -0.27 17.54 -7.67
C CYS A 134 -0.07 18.51 -8.85
N THR A 135 -0.10 17.99 -10.07
CA THR A 135 -0.12 18.82 -11.28
C THR A 135 -1.52 19.41 -11.47
N ALA A 136 -1.61 20.75 -11.55
CA ALA A 136 -2.84 21.46 -11.86
C ALA A 136 -3.03 21.62 -13.38
N PRO A 137 -4.28 21.78 -13.88
CA PRO A 137 -4.52 22.19 -15.26
C PRO A 137 -3.79 23.50 -15.60
N ARG A 138 -3.34 23.63 -16.85
CA ARG A 138 -2.83 24.89 -17.38
C ARG A 138 -3.96 25.85 -17.72
#